data_AF-A0A540WWR7-F1
#
_entry.id   AF-A0A540WWR7-F1
#
_cell.length_a   1.000
_cell.length_b   1.000
_cell.length_c   1.000
_cell.angle_alpha   90.00
_cell.angle_beta   90.00
_cell.angle_gamma   90.00
#
_symmetry.space_group_name_H-M   'P 1'
#
loop_
_entity.id
_entity.type
_entity.pdbx_description
1 polymer ?
#
loop_
_entity_poly.entity_id
_entity_poly.type
_entity_poly.pdbx_seq_one_letter_code
_entity_poly.pdbx_strand_id
1 'polypeptide(L)'
;MRQRTKVLLVSAVAVACGVLGWGLVRPTGAVVPTTTPASPSTSGAATRQAPVAARPPAVTAPPVMPSPAPAPGAVDAELEALATSLREKYGAKLHEPYLQIRMVEELMRFFQERFPDRWEQELLAFLKANFPEHYDTLAAMLRNRVDYEKWVRDSESYLRGLSDTERRTATWDTRHRLFGKESAERIWASERKNQAIADTLRTLGAQEGVSLEKKLSTYKERLQEVHGEQAAAYVERHQQELMNRFLDLPSVQTDLGAMPADGRARSLRSVRKEMGLDDEALQRWDTLDQSRDARWDAGAKYMAEREALAKELSGEALEAKLVELRARYFGGEAETIGQEEAGGFLRFTRPRQWGRN
;
A
#
# COMPACT_ATOMS: atom_id res chain seq x y z
N MET A 1 -8.47 -48.69 33.00
CA MET A 1 -7.76 -49.05 31.73
C MET A 1 -8.45 -48.37 30.56
N ARG A 2 -7.66 -47.91 29.59
CA ARG A 2 -8.00 -47.10 28.39
C ARG A 2 -8.02 -45.58 28.61
N GLN A 3 -6.81 -45.03 28.54
CA GLN A 3 -6.53 -43.65 28.17
C GLN A 3 -7.22 -43.30 26.85
N ARG A 4 -7.88 -42.15 26.78
CA ARG A 4 -8.22 -41.48 25.52
C ARG A 4 -7.49 -40.14 25.49
N THR A 5 -6.44 -40.15 24.68
CA THR A 5 -5.57 -39.03 24.34
C THR A 5 -6.39 -37.94 23.66
N LYS A 6 -6.34 -36.72 24.20
CA LYS A 6 -6.76 -35.50 23.51
C LYS A 6 -5.69 -35.18 22.47
N VAL A 7 -6.04 -35.20 21.18
CA VAL A 7 -5.23 -34.61 20.12
C VAL A 7 -5.85 -33.24 19.80
N LEU A 8 -5.18 -32.20 20.28
CA LEU A 8 -5.31 -30.83 19.80
C LEU A 8 -4.66 -30.76 18.42
N LEU A 9 -5.44 -30.49 17.39
CA LEU A 9 -4.92 -30.03 16.10
C LEU A 9 -5.14 -28.52 16.04
N VAL A 10 -4.07 -27.79 16.33
CA VAL A 10 -3.95 -26.35 16.09
C VAL A 10 -3.59 -26.20 14.62
N SER A 11 -4.55 -25.78 13.79
CA SER A 11 -4.28 -25.33 12.43
C SER A 11 -4.52 -23.82 12.39
N ALA A 12 -3.46 -23.06 12.67
CA ALA A 12 -3.42 -21.63 12.39
C ALA A 12 -3.17 -21.46 10.89
N VAL A 13 -4.20 -21.12 10.12
CA VAL A 13 -4.04 -20.59 8.76
C VAL A 13 -4.17 -19.08 8.84
N ALA A 14 -3.02 -18.42 8.80
CA ALA A 14 -2.93 -16.98 8.61
C ALA A 14 -3.40 -16.66 7.18
N VAL A 15 -4.56 -16.02 7.06
CA VAL A 15 -5.03 -15.42 5.81
C VAL A 15 -4.18 -14.16 5.57
N ALA A 16 -3.09 -14.32 4.83
CA ALA A 16 -2.35 -13.21 4.28
C ALA A 16 -3.10 -12.68 3.05
N CYS A 17 -3.85 -11.59 3.23
CA CYS A 17 -4.40 -10.79 2.14
C CYS A 17 -3.25 -10.12 1.36
N GLY A 18 -2.67 -10.85 0.40
CA GLY A 18 -1.72 -10.33 -0.56
C GLY A 18 -2.45 -9.57 -1.68
N VAL A 19 -2.60 -8.26 -1.49
CA VAL A 19 -2.79 -7.32 -2.60
C VAL A 19 -1.44 -7.19 -3.30
N LEU A 20 -1.28 -7.90 -4.43
CA LEU A 20 -0.15 -7.69 -5.33
C LEU A 20 -0.67 -7.08 -6.63
N GLY A 21 -0.71 -5.75 -6.61
CA GLY A 21 -0.72 -4.89 -7.79
C GLY A 21 0.53 -4.01 -7.75
N TRP A 22 1.65 -4.52 -8.27
CA TRP A 22 2.82 -3.74 -8.67
C TRP A 22 3.41 -4.43 -9.90
N GLY A 23 3.78 -3.74 -10.98
CA GLY A 23 3.73 -2.31 -11.23
C GLY A 23 4.21 -1.99 -12.63
N LEU A 24 4.07 -0.71 -12.99
CA LEU A 24 4.92 0.01 -13.93
C LEU A 24 4.58 1.48 -13.72
N VAL A 25 5.50 2.21 -13.09
CA VAL A 25 5.87 3.62 -13.27
C VAL A 25 6.72 4.02 -12.05
N ARG A 26 8.03 4.14 -12.26
CA ARG A 26 8.92 4.96 -11.43
C ARG A 26 8.97 6.34 -12.08
N PRO A 27 8.74 7.45 -11.34
CA PRO A 27 9.14 8.75 -11.83
C PRO A 27 10.65 8.92 -11.62
N THR A 28 11.34 9.30 -12.68
CA THR A 28 12.71 9.81 -12.66
C THR A 28 12.73 11.14 -11.93
N GLY A 29 13.41 11.19 -10.79
CA GLY A 29 13.78 12.40 -10.06
C GLY A 29 15.27 12.33 -9.71
N ALA A 30 15.97 13.45 -9.90
CA ALA A 30 17.41 13.60 -9.92
C ALA A 30 18.20 12.93 -8.78
N VAL A 31 19.32 12.31 -9.15
CA VAL A 31 20.35 11.80 -8.23
C VAL A 31 21.24 12.96 -7.78
N VAL A 32 21.25 13.24 -6.48
CA VAL A 32 22.35 13.96 -5.79
C VAL A 32 23.05 12.92 -4.91
N PRO A 33 24.40 12.82 -4.92
CA PRO A 33 25.08 11.69 -4.31
C PRO A 33 25.25 11.93 -2.81
N THR A 34 24.69 11.04 -1.99
CA THR A 34 25.03 10.97 -0.56
C THR A 34 25.91 9.76 -0.33
N THR A 35 27.20 10.03 -0.14
CA THR A 35 28.22 9.12 0.38
C THR A 35 27.81 8.61 1.75
N THR A 36 27.70 7.29 1.90
CA THR A 36 27.58 6.63 3.21
C THR A 36 28.95 6.64 3.91
N PRO A 37 29.05 7.12 5.17
CA PRO A 37 30.26 6.91 5.97
C PRO A 37 30.30 5.49 6.52
N ALA A 38 31.47 4.87 6.40
CA ALA A 38 31.81 3.57 6.95
C ALA A 38 31.78 3.58 8.49
N SER A 39 31.25 2.52 9.10
CA SER A 39 31.49 2.22 10.51
C SER A 39 32.91 1.65 10.69
N PRO A 40 33.63 2.04 11.76
CA PRO A 40 35.00 1.61 12.00
C PRO A 40 35.04 0.17 12.55
N SER A 41 35.84 -0.66 11.90
CA SER A 41 36.25 -1.97 12.39
C SER A 41 37.24 -1.81 13.54
N THR A 42 36.92 -2.35 14.72
CA THR A 42 37.87 -2.54 15.81
C THR A 42 38.59 -3.88 15.60
N SER A 43 39.90 -3.81 15.34
CA SER A 43 40.81 -4.96 15.45
C SER A 43 41.26 -5.13 16.90
N GLY A 44 41.20 -6.36 17.40
CA GLY A 44 41.79 -6.77 18.68
C GLY A 44 42.05 -8.27 18.66
N ALA A 45 43.32 -8.63 18.55
CA ALA A 45 43.84 -9.96 18.23
C ALA A 45 43.77 -10.97 19.40
N ALA A 46 43.66 -12.26 19.07
CA ALA A 46 44.28 -13.34 19.85
C ALA A 46 44.56 -14.57 18.95
N THR A 47 45.82 -14.70 18.58
CA THR A 47 46.42 -15.81 17.85
C THR A 47 46.52 -17.05 18.74
N ARG A 48 46.04 -18.20 18.27
CA ARG A 48 46.59 -19.52 18.64
C ARG A 48 46.78 -20.34 17.37
N GLN A 49 48.04 -20.67 17.09
CA GLN A 49 48.47 -21.56 16.01
C GLN A 49 48.55 -23.01 16.48
N ALA A 50 48.46 -23.88 15.47
CA ALA A 50 48.95 -25.25 15.30
C ALA A 50 47.91 -26.39 15.43
N PRO A 51 48.05 -27.52 14.68
CA PRO A 51 49.03 -27.83 13.62
C PRO A 51 48.37 -28.21 12.27
N VAL A 52 49.22 -28.18 11.23
CA VAL A 52 48.95 -28.68 9.88
C VAL A 52 48.81 -30.21 9.93
N ALA A 53 47.64 -30.72 9.50
CA ALA A 53 47.41 -32.14 9.25
C ALA A 53 46.96 -32.34 7.80
N ALA A 54 47.46 -33.42 7.22
CA ALA A 54 47.50 -33.72 5.80
C ALA A 54 46.14 -33.72 5.08
N ARG A 55 46.21 -33.30 3.81
CA ARG A 55 45.12 -33.25 2.83
C ARG A 55 44.77 -34.67 2.35
N PRO A 56 43.53 -35.17 2.50
CA PRO A 56 43.07 -36.36 1.79
C PRO A 56 42.67 -36.01 0.34
N PRO A 57 42.66 -36.99 -0.57
CA PRO A 57 42.41 -36.75 -1.98
C PRO A 57 40.96 -36.33 -2.25
N ALA A 58 40.78 -35.59 -3.34
CA ALA A 58 39.49 -35.09 -3.81
C ALA A 58 38.47 -36.22 -3.97
N VAL A 59 37.40 -36.17 -3.17
CA VAL A 59 36.17 -36.92 -3.45
C VAL A 59 35.43 -36.13 -4.51
N THR A 60 35.33 -36.70 -5.71
CA THR A 60 34.48 -36.25 -6.80
C THR A 60 33.06 -36.03 -6.30
N ALA A 61 32.54 -34.82 -6.47
CA ALA A 61 31.12 -34.54 -6.29
C ALA A 61 30.29 -35.43 -7.23
N PRO A 62 29.21 -36.05 -6.77
CA PRO A 62 28.31 -36.80 -7.65
C PRO A 62 27.66 -35.82 -8.65
N PRO A 63 27.33 -36.30 -9.86
CA PRO A 63 26.67 -35.47 -10.85
C PRO A 63 25.34 -34.97 -10.29
N VAL A 64 25.10 -33.66 -10.38
CA VAL A 64 23.77 -33.07 -10.22
C VAL A 64 22.90 -33.66 -11.31
N MET A 65 22.09 -34.66 -10.95
CA MET A 65 21.05 -35.15 -11.84
C MET A 65 20.00 -34.05 -11.99
N PRO A 66 19.44 -33.83 -13.19
CA PRO A 66 18.25 -33.03 -13.34
C PRO A 66 17.14 -33.68 -12.50
N SER A 67 16.42 -32.86 -11.73
CA SER A 67 15.24 -33.30 -10.99
C SER A 67 14.30 -34.03 -11.95
N PRO A 68 13.87 -35.27 -11.65
CA PRO A 68 12.97 -35.98 -12.55
C PRO A 68 11.65 -35.20 -12.64
N ALA A 69 11.10 -35.12 -13.86
CA ALA A 69 9.74 -34.64 -14.05
C ALA A 69 8.80 -35.41 -13.09
N PRO A 70 7.83 -34.73 -12.47
CA PRO A 70 6.92 -35.36 -11.52
C PRO A 70 6.27 -36.59 -12.16
N ALA A 71 6.20 -37.69 -11.41
CA ALA A 71 5.57 -38.92 -11.88
C ALA A 71 4.10 -38.64 -12.27
N PRO A 72 3.56 -39.28 -13.33
CA PRO A 72 2.23 -38.98 -13.87
C PRO A 72 1.11 -38.94 -12.81
N GLY A 73 1.12 -39.88 -11.84
CA GLY A 73 0.11 -39.93 -10.78
C GLY A 73 0.22 -38.85 -9.69
N ALA A 74 1.33 -38.11 -9.61
CA ALA A 74 1.48 -36.99 -8.67
C ALA A 74 0.78 -35.71 -9.19
N VAL A 75 0.77 -35.54 -10.51
CA VAL A 75 0.10 -34.40 -11.19
C VAL A 75 -1.42 -34.55 -11.08
N ASP A 76 -1.95 -35.75 -11.28
CA ASP A 76 -3.39 -36.01 -11.16
C ASP A 76 -3.89 -35.73 -9.73
N ALA A 77 -3.14 -36.13 -8.70
CA ALA A 77 -3.47 -35.85 -7.31
C ALA A 77 -3.43 -34.34 -6.96
N GLU A 78 -2.49 -33.59 -7.55
CA GLU A 78 -2.41 -32.14 -7.39
C GLU A 78 -3.60 -31.44 -8.07
N LEU A 79 -3.99 -31.88 -9.27
CA LEU A 79 -5.14 -31.33 -10.00
C LEU A 79 -6.46 -31.59 -9.26
N GLU A 80 -6.64 -32.76 -8.65
CA GLU A 80 -7.80 -33.05 -7.82
C GLU A 80 -7.86 -32.19 -6.54
N ALA A 81 -6.71 -31.96 -5.90
CA ALA A 81 -6.62 -31.06 -4.76
C ALA A 81 -6.94 -29.61 -5.15
N LEU A 82 -6.44 -29.16 -6.31
CA LEU A 82 -6.76 -27.85 -6.88
C LEU A 82 -8.26 -27.72 -7.17
N ALA A 83 -8.86 -28.72 -7.82
CA ALA A 83 -10.29 -28.71 -8.13
C ALA A 83 -11.15 -28.63 -6.86
N THR A 84 -10.78 -29.39 -5.82
CA THR A 84 -11.45 -29.36 -4.52
C THR A 84 -11.35 -27.96 -3.88
N SER A 85 -10.14 -27.39 -3.84
CA SER A 85 -9.92 -26.05 -3.30
C SER A 85 -10.74 -24.97 -4.04
N LEU A 86 -10.80 -25.04 -5.37
CA LEU A 86 -11.54 -24.07 -6.18
C LEU A 86 -13.05 -24.22 -6.01
N ARG A 87 -13.57 -25.45 -5.88
CA ARG A 87 -14.98 -25.71 -5.58
C ARG A 87 -15.37 -25.14 -4.23
N GLU A 88 -14.55 -25.34 -3.20
CA GLU A 88 -14.79 -24.78 -1.86
C GLU A 88 -14.76 -23.25 -1.86
N LYS A 89 -13.78 -22.65 -2.54
CA LYS A 89 -13.56 -21.20 -2.55
C LYS A 89 -14.56 -20.43 -3.40
N TYR A 90 -14.93 -20.98 -4.56
CA TYR A 90 -15.69 -20.25 -5.57
C TYR A 90 -17.05 -20.87 -5.91
N GLY A 91 -17.22 -22.19 -5.75
CA GLY A 91 -18.32 -22.97 -6.36
C GLY A 91 -19.71 -22.35 -6.18
N ALA A 92 -20.08 -21.97 -4.95
CA ALA A 92 -21.40 -21.40 -4.66
C ALA A 92 -21.65 -20.01 -5.26
N LYS A 93 -20.60 -19.31 -5.69
CA LYS A 93 -20.64 -17.92 -6.16
C LYS A 93 -20.05 -17.75 -7.56
N LEU A 94 -19.89 -18.84 -8.32
CA LEU A 94 -19.36 -18.79 -9.68
C LEU A 94 -20.28 -18.07 -10.68
N HIS A 95 -21.48 -17.65 -10.28
CA HIS A 95 -22.31 -16.71 -11.05
C HIS A 95 -21.77 -15.27 -11.02
N GLU A 96 -20.87 -14.92 -10.09
CA GLU A 96 -20.31 -13.58 -9.96
C GLU A 96 -19.12 -13.36 -10.90
N PRO A 97 -19.17 -12.41 -11.87
CA PRO A 97 -18.09 -12.18 -12.84
C PRO A 97 -16.73 -11.88 -12.19
N TYR A 98 -16.73 -11.16 -11.07
CA TYR A 98 -15.51 -10.89 -10.30
C TYR A 98 -14.86 -12.17 -9.77
N LEU A 99 -15.64 -13.15 -9.31
CA LEU A 99 -15.08 -14.40 -8.80
C LEU A 99 -14.62 -15.32 -9.94
N GLN A 100 -15.35 -15.33 -11.05
CA GLN A 100 -14.94 -16.04 -12.27
C GLN A 100 -13.57 -15.57 -12.76
N ILE A 101 -13.37 -14.25 -12.93
CA ILE A 101 -12.07 -13.74 -13.41
C ILE A 101 -10.94 -14.02 -12.42
N ARG A 102 -11.21 -13.94 -11.11
CA ARG A 102 -10.19 -14.26 -10.09
C ARG A 102 -9.78 -15.73 -10.11
N MET A 103 -10.74 -16.63 -10.27
CA MET A 103 -10.46 -18.06 -10.44
C MET A 103 -9.68 -18.30 -11.74
N VAL A 104 -10.09 -17.69 -12.85
CA VAL A 104 -9.39 -17.81 -14.13
C VAL A 104 -7.95 -17.32 -14.02
N GLU A 105 -7.70 -16.18 -13.39
CA GLU A 105 -6.33 -15.65 -13.19
C GLU A 105 -5.46 -16.53 -12.28
N GLU A 106 -6.06 -17.22 -11.30
CA GLU A 106 -5.37 -18.20 -10.45
C GLU A 106 -5.00 -19.44 -11.26
N LEU A 107 -5.92 -19.95 -12.07
CA LEU A 107 -5.71 -21.07 -12.97
C LEU A 107 -4.68 -20.74 -14.06
N MET A 108 -4.74 -19.55 -14.66
CA MET A 108 -3.75 -19.09 -15.66
C MET A 108 -2.33 -19.20 -15.10
N ARG A 109 -2.09 -18.67 -13.89
CA ARG A 109 -0.78 -18.74 -13.24
C ARG A 109 -0.33 -20.18 -13.02
N PHE A 110 -1.22 -21.01 -12.44
CA PHE A 110 -0.92 -22.42 -12.18
C PHE A 110 -0.53 -23.19 -13.45
N PHE A 111 -1.33 -23.06 -14.51
CA PHE A 111 -1.11 -23.79 -15.76
C PHE A 111 0.03 -23.23 -16.59
N GLN A 112 0.26 -21.91 -16.60
CA GLN A 112 1.41 -21.30 -17.30
C GLN A 112 2.75 -21.74 -16.70
N GLU A 113 2.82 -21.89 -15.37
CA GLU A 113 4.02 -22.39 -14.71
C GLU A 113 4.33 -23.86 -15.03
N ARG A 114 3.31 -24.70 -15.17
CA ARG A 114 3.45 -26.16 -15.31
C ARG A 114 3.46 -26.65 -16.75
N PHE A 115 2.75 -25.96 -17.63
CA PHE A 115 2.54 -26.36 -19.02
C PHE A 115 2.76 -25.18 -19.98
N PRO A 116 3.93 -24.52 -19.99
CA PRO A 116 4.13 -23.22 -20.65
C PRO A 116 3.73 -23.17 -22.13
N ASP A 117 3.89 -24.28 -22.87
CA ASP A 117 3.60 -24.34 -24.31
C ASP A 117 2.12 -24.67 -24.63
N ARG A 118 1.37 -25.21 -23.66
CA ARG A 118 0.00 -25.71 -23.86
C ARG A 118 -0.98 -25.39 -22.73
N TRP A 119 -0.61 -24.43 -21.89
CA TRP A 119 -1.33 -24.10 -20.65
C TRP A 119 -2.80 -23.80 -20.87
N GLU A 120 -3.16 -23.13 -21.97
CA GLU A 120 -4.55 -22.78 -22.28
C GLU A 120 -5.39 -24.04 -22.55
N GLN A 121 -4.84 -25.01 -23.27
CA GLN A 121 -5.51 -26.28 -23.60
C GLN A 121 -5.72 -27.11 -22.34
N GLU A 122 -4.69 -27.21 -21.48
CA GLU A 122 -4.74 -27.95 -20.22
C GLU A 122 -5.74 -27.30 -19.23
N LEU A 123 -5.76 -25.97 -19.17
CA LEU A 123 -6.69 -25.21 -18.33
C LEU A 123 -8.15 -25.42 -18.81
N LEU A 124 -8.41 -25.34 -20.12
CA LEU A 124 -9.74 -25.60 -20.67
C LEU A 124 -10.20 -27.04 -20.42
N ALA A 125 -9.32 -28.03 -20.60
CA ALA A 125 -9.63 -29.42 -20.28
C ALA A 125 -9.97 -29.59 -18.79
N PHE A 126 -9.20 -28.96 -17.90
CA PHE A 126 -9.45 -28.95 -16.46
C PHE A 126 -10.81 -28.33 -16.11
N LEU A 127 -11.13 -27.17 -16.68
CA LEU A 127 -12.43 -26.51 -16.46
C LEU A 127 -13.59 -27.38 -16.94
N LYS A 128 -13.45 -28.02 -18.10
CA LYS A 128 -14.49 -28.89 -18.66
C LYS A 128 -14.76 -30.10 -17.76
N ALA A 129 -13.72 -30.68 -17.19
CA ALA A 129 -13.83 -31.82 -16.29
C ALA A 129 -14.41 -31.45 -14.91
N ASN A 130 -14.01 -30.30 -14.35
CA ASN A 130 -14.29 -29.97 -12.95
C ASN A 130 -15.41 -28.96 -12.73
N PHE A 131 -15.77 -28.17 -13.75
CA PHE A 131 -16.81 -27.13 -13.70
C PHE A 131 -17.70 -27.17 -14.95
N PRO A 132 -18.27 -28.33 -15.33
CA PRO A 132 -18.97 -28.51 -16.60
C PRO A 132 -20.16 -27.54 -16.76
N GLU A 133 -20.89 -27.25 -15.68
CA GLU A 133 -22.04 -26.33 -15.69
C GLU A 133 -21.65 -24.87 -15.97
N HIS A 134 -20.41 -24.49 -15.66
CA HIS A 134 -19.90 -23.12 -15.86
C HIS A 134 -18.86 -23.03 -16.98
N TYR A 135 -18.60 -24.14 -17.67
CA TYR A 135 -17.49 -24.26 -18.61
C TYR A 135 -17.51 -23.17 -19.68
N ASP A 136 -18.65 -22.96 -20.37
CA ASP A 136 -18.72 -22.00 -21.47
C ASP A 136 -18.46 -20.56 -20.98
N THR A 137 -18.99 -20.20 -19.81
CA THR A 137 -18.76 -18.88 -19.22
C THR A 137 -17.31 -18.68 -18.82
N LEU A 138 -16.70 -19.68 -18.17
CA LEU A 138 -15.31 -19.62 -17.72
C LEU A 138 -14.32 -19.66 -18.88
N ALA A 139 -14.61 -20.45 -19.92
CA ALA A 139 -13.82 -20.48 -21.16
C ALA A 139 -13.88 -19.13 -21.89
N ALA A 140 -15.06 -18.50 -21.97
CA ALA A 140 -15.18 -17.15 -22.51
C ALA A 140 -14.42 -16.12 -21.66
N MET A 141 -14.52 -16.20 -20.33
CA MET A 141 -13.78 -15.33 -19.41
C MET A 141 -12.27 -15.46 -19.61
N LEU A 142 -11.76 -16.68 -19.76
CA LEU A 142 -10.35 -16.95 -20.07
C LEU A 142 -9.93 -16.28 -21.37
N ARG A 143 -10.64 -16.55 -22.48
CA ARG A 143 -10.32 -15.96 -23.78
C ARG A 143 -10.28 -14.43 -23.70
N ASN A 144 -11.31 -13.82 -23.11
CA ASN A 144 -11.39 -12.37 -22.96
C ASN A 144 -10.24 -11.81 -22.10
N ARG A 145 -9.81 -12.57 -21.07
CA ARG A 145 -8.69 -12.19 -20.21
C ARG A 145 -7.36 -12.25 -20.94
N VAL A 146 -7.14 -13.26 -21.78
CA VAL A 146 -5.95 -13.39 -22.66
C VAL A 146 -5.92 -12.27 -23.69
N ASP A 147 -7.05 -11.99 -24.34
CA ASP A 147 -7.19 -10.90 -25.31
C ASP A 147 -6.92 -9.53 -24.67
N TYR A 148 -7.38 -9.34 -23.43
CA TYR A 148 -7.09 -8.12 -22.67
C TYR A 148 -5.60 -7.97 -22.37
N GLU A 149 -4.94 -9.04 -21.91
CA GLU A 149 -3.51 -9.07 -21.63
C GLU A 149 -2.68 -8.75 -22.88
N LYS A 150 -3.06 -9.34 -24.01
CA LYS A 150 -2.49 -9.06 -25.32
C LYS A 150 -2.68 -7.59 -25.71
N TRP A 151 -3.89 -7.05 -25.56
CA TRP A 151 -4.15 -5.65 -25.88
C TRP A 151 -3.31 -4.69 -25.03
N VAL A 152 -3.21 -4.93 -23.71
CA VAL A 152 -2.39 -4.10 -22.81
C VAL A 152 -0.94 -4.08 -23.27
N ARG A 153 -0.36 -5.25 -23.57
CA ARG A 153 1.02 -5.38 -24.04
C ARG A 153 1.22 -4.70 -25.40
N ASP A 154 0.36 -5.01 -26.36
CA ASP A 154 0.52 -4.51 -27.73
C ASP A 154 0.26 -2.99 -27.82
N SER A 155 -0.48 -2.43 -26.85
CA SER A 155 -0.82 -1.00 -26.79
C SER A 155 0.04 -0.20 -25.81
N GLU A 156 1.10 -0.77 -25.21
CA GLU A 156 1.86 -0.11 -24.14
C GLU A 156 2.37 1.29 -24.53
N SER A 157 3.00 1.42 -25.70
CA SER A 157 3.50 2.71 -26.19
C SER A 157 2.39 3.72 -26.47
N TYR A 158 1.24 3.27 -26.99
CA TYR A 158 0.07 4.11 -27.18
C TYR A 158 -0.47 4.61 -25.83
N LEU A 159 -0.67 3.71 -24.86
CA LEU A 159 -1.20 4.05 -23.54
C LEU A 159 -0.29 5.02 -22.76
N ARG A 160 1.03 4.91 -22.91
CA ARG A 160 2.00 5.84 -22.31
C ARG A 160 1.93 7.25 -22.88
N GLY A 161 1.50 7.40 -24.13
CA GLY A 161 1.33 8.71 -24.78
C GLY A 161 0.05 9.45 -24.38
N LEU A 162 -0.89 8.78 -23.71
CA LEU A 162 -2.18 9.35 -23.32
C LEU A 162 -2.10 10.06 -21.96
N SER A 163 -2.94 11.08 -21.79
CA SER A 163 -3.22 11.64 -20.46
C SER A 163 -3.86 10.59 -19.55
N ASP A 164 -3.83 10.84 -18.24
CA ASP A 164 -4.44 9.94 -17.26
C ASP A 164 -5.93 9.68 -17.54
N THR A 165 -6.67 10.70 -17.99
CA THR A 165 -8.09 10.58 -18.32
C THR A 165 -8.31 9.76 -19.58
N GLU A 166 -7.58 10.04 -20.66
CA GLU A 166 -7.70 9.31 -21.92
C GLU A 166 -7.29 7.84 -21.76
N ARG A 167 -6.21 7.57 -21.01
CA ARG A 167 -5.75 6.20 -20.72
C ARG A 167 -6.82 5.41 -19.96
N ARG A 168 -7.49 6.03 -18.98
CA ARG A 168 -8.60 5.40 -18.27
C ARG A 168 -9.77 5.10 -19.20
N THR A 169 -10.17 6.06 -20.04
CA THR A 169 -11.24 5.85 -21.04
C THR A 169 -10.91 4.69 -21.98
N ALA A 170 -9.73 4.68 -22.59
CA ALA A 170 -9.30 3.61 -23.50
C ALA A 170 -9.29 2.22 -22.82
N THR A 171 -8.89 2.18 -21.54
CA THR A 171 -8.91 0.96 -20.73
C THR A 171 -10.33 0.46 -20.50
N TRP A 172 -11.24 1.36 -20.11
CA TRP A 172 -12.65 1.03 -19.87
C TRP A 172 -13.37 0.63 -21.15
N ASP A 173 -13.13 1.31 -22.26
CA ASP A 173 -13.71 0.95 -23.55
C ASP A 173 -13.28 -0.45 -23.99
N THR A 174 -12.01 -0.79 -23.79
CA THR A 174 -11.51 -2.14 -24.06
C THR A 174 -12.12 -3.17 -23.12
N ARG A 175 -12.25 -2.88 -21.83
CA ARG A 175 -12.90 -3.78 -20.87
C ARG A 175 -14.37 -4.00 -21.24
N HIS A 176 -15.12 -2.96 -21.58
CA HIS A 176 -16.50 -3.07 -22.03
C HIS A 176 -16.61 -3.90 -23.32
N ARG A 177 -15.70 -3.70 -24.27
CA ARG A 177 -15.67 -4.45 -25.53
C ARG A 177 -15.39 -5.94 -25.31
N LEU A 178 -14.46 -6.29 -24.42
CA LEU A 178 -14.04 -7.67 -24.21
C LEU A 178 -14.96 -8.43 -23.26
N PHE A 179 -15.36 -7.81 -22.15
CA PHE A 179 -16.11 -8.49 -21.08
C PHE A 179 -17.61 -8.19 -21.12
N GLY A 180 -18.05 -7.24 -21.95
CA GLY A 180 -19.40 -6.68 -21.89
C GLY A 180 -19.53 -5.66 -20.76
N LYS A 181 -20.42 -4.68 -20.94
CA LYS A 181 -20.56 -3.54 -20.02
C LYS A 181 -20.85 -3.98 -18.59
N GLU A 182 -21.88 -4.80 -18.39
CA GLU A 182 -22.32 -5.23 -17.06
C GLU A 182 -21.22 -6.01 -16.31
N SER A 183 -20.62 -7.01 -16.96
CA SER A 183 -19.59 -7.82 -16.32
C SER A 183 -18.32 -7.02 -16.04
N ALA A 184 -17.89 -6.15 -16.96
CA ALA A 184 -16.75 -5.27 -16.71
C ALA A 184 -16.99 -4.34 -15.51
N GLU A 185 -18.17 -3.72 -15.42
CA GLU A 185 -18.49 -2.85 -14.29
C GLU A 185 -18.49 -3.60 -12.95
N ARG A 186 -18.89 -4.87 -12.93
CA ARG A 186 -18.84 -5.74 -11.74
C ARG A 186 -17.44 -6.22 -11.41
N ILE A 187 -16.65 -6.62 -12.41
CA ILE A 187 -15.27 -7.08 -12.24
C ILE A 187 -14.39 -5.97 -11.64
N TRP A 188 -14.47 -4.76 -12.19
CA TRP A 188 -13.65 -3.63 -11.78
C TRP A 188 -14.42 -2.62 -10.91
N ALA A 189 -15.48 -3.06 -10.22
CA ALA A 189 -16.32 -2.19 -9.40
C ALA A 189 -15.50 -1.40 -8.37
N SER A 190 -14.61 -2.08 -7.62
CA SER A 190 -13.76 -1.44 -6.62
C SER A 190 -12.82 -0.38 -7.23
N GLU A 191 -12.31 -0.60 -8.44
CA GLU A 191 -11.49 0.37 -9.16
C GLU A 191 -12.30 1.63 -9.48
N ARG A 192 -13.54 1.48 -9.97
CA ARG A 192 -14.44 2.62 -10.21
C ARG A 192 -14.76 3.38 -8.95
N LYS A 193 -15.04 2.68 -7.85
CA LYS A 193 -15.32 3.30 -6.55
C LYS A 193 -14.14 4.13 -6.08
N ASN A 194 -12.94 3.56 -6.11
CA ASN A 194 -11.71 4.25 -5.72
C ASN A 194 -11.41 5.46 -6.62
N GLN A 195 -11.62 5.31 -7.93
CA GLN A 195 -11.45 6.40 -8.89
C GLN A 195 -12.45 7.53 -8.64
N ALA A 196 -13.73 7.20 -8.44
CA ALA A 196 -14.78 8.15 -8.14
C ALA A 196 -14.47 9.00 -6.91
N ILE A 197 -13.88 8.39 -5.88
CA ILE A 197 -13.43 9.07 -4.66
C ILE A 197 -12.18 9.91 -4.91
N ALA A 198 -11.19 9.39 -5.64
CA ALA A 198 -9.96 10.11 -5.96
C ALA A 198 -10.22 11.35 -6.82
N ASP A 199 -11.12 11.25 -7.80
CA ASP A 199 -11.52 12.36 -8.67
C ASP A 199 -12.24 13.46 -7.85
N THR A 200 -13.13 13.08 -6.93
CA THR A 200 -13.76 14.05 -6.00
C THR A 200 -12.73 14.75 -5.12
N LEU A 201 -11.80 14.00 -4.51
CA LEU A 201 -10.74 14.58 -3.68
C LEU A 201 -9.84 15.54 -4.48
N ARG A 202 -9.50 15.21 -5.73
CA ARG A 202 -8.73 16.09 -6.62
C ARG A 202 -9.46 17.41 -6.86
N THR A 203 -10.76 17.34 -7.15
CA THR A 203 -11.61 18.52 -7.36
C THR A 203 -11.69 19.37 -6.10
N LEU A 204 -11.98 18.78 -4.94
CA LEU A 204 -12.05 19.49 -3.66
C LEU A 204 -10.71 20.14 -3.29
N GLY A 205 -9.59 19.45 -3.55
CA GLY A 205 -8.25 19.95 -3.30
C GLY A 205 -7.85 21.17 -4.13
N ALA A 206 -8.51 21.40 -5.27
CA ALA A 206 -8.30 22.55 -6.15
C ALA A 206 -9.33 23.68 -5.94
N GLN A 207 -10.36 23.49 -5.11
CA GLN A 207 -11.39 24.48 -4.85
C GLN A 207 -10.98 25.47 -3.76
N GLU A 208 -10.78 26.72 -4.17
CA GLU A 208 -10.59 27.86 -3.28
C GLU A 208 -11.93 28.54 -2.96
N GLY A 209 -12.02 29.20 -1.80
CA GLY A 209 -13.22 29.95 -1.38
C GLY A 209 -14.43 29.11 -0.96
N VAL A 210 -14.39 27.79 -1.12
CA VAL A 210 -15.40 26.86 -0.59
C VAL A 210 -15.05 26.51 0.85
N SER A 211 -16.02 26.63 1.78
CA SER A 211 -15.77 26.34 3.20
C SER A 211 -15.39 24.88 3.43
N LEU A 212 -14.61 24.64 4.50
CA LEU A 212 -14.19 23.31 4.93
C LEU A 212 -15.38 22.35 5.13
N GLU A 213 -16.45 22.85 5.75
CA GLU A 213 -17.67 22.09 6.03
C GLU A 213 -18.35 21.67 4.73
N LYS A 214 -18.41 22.56 3.74
CA LYS A 214 -19.00 22.23 2.44
C LYS A 214 -18.16 21.20 1.69
N LYS A 215 -16.82 21.33 1.72
CA LYS A 215 -15.91 20.32 1.15
C LYS A 215 -16.10 18.95 1.80
N LEU A 216 -16.21 18.90 3.13
CA LEU A 216 -16.43 17.66 3.87
C LEU A 216 -17.79 17.05 3.54
N SER A 217 -18.85 17.85 3.50
CA SER A 217 -20.19 17.41 3.11
C SER A 217 -20.19 16.78 1.73
N THR A 218 -19.57 17.42 0.73
CA THR A 218 -19.45 16.87 -0.63
C THR A 218 -18.64 15.58 -0.65
N TYR A 219 -17.58 15.47 0.15
CA TYR A 219 -16.80 14.25 0.26
C TYR A 219 -17.63 13.08 0.85
N LYS A 220 -18.41 13.34 1.91
CA LYS A 220 -19.31 12.36 2.52
C LYS A 220 -20.44 11.93 1.60
N GLU A 221 -21.05 12.88 0.88
CA GLU A 221 -22.06 12.61 -0.14
C GLU A 221 -21.49 11.66 -1.20
N ARG A 222 -20.25 11.90 -1.64
CA ARG A 222 -19.60 11.00 -2.59
C ARG A 222 -19.37 9.60 -2.03
N LEU A 223 -18.94 9.47 -0.78
CA LEU A 223 -18.80 8.17 -0.12
C LEU A 223 -20.13 7.43 -0.07
N GLN A 224 -21.22 8.14 0.22
CA GLN A 224 -22.58 7.59 0.22
C GLN A 224 -23.02 7.13 -1.18
N GLU A 225 -22.79 7.93 -2.22
CA GLU A 225 -23.10 7.58 -3.61
C GLU A 225 -22.37 6.30 -4.07
N VAL A 226 -21.09 6.20 -3.72
CA VAL A 226 -20.18 5.16 -4.22
C VAL A 226 -20.37 3.82 -3.49
N HIS A 227 -20.68 3.87 -2.19
CA HIS A 227 -20.82 2.68 -1.35
C HIS A 227 -22.26 2.32 -1.01
N GLY A 228 -23.23 3.21 -1.25
CA GLY A 228 -24.65 2.97 -1.01
C GLY A 228 -24.93 2.59 0.44
N GLU A 229 -25.70 1.53 0.65
CA GLU A 229 -26.04 1.02 1.99
C GLU A 229 -24.81 0.62 2.82
N GLN A 230 -23.69 0.27 2.16
CA GLN A 230 -22.45 -0.11 2.84
C GLN A 230 -21.60 1.09 3.26
N ALA A 231 -22.00 2.32 2.94
CA ALA A 231 -21.19 3.51 3.19
C ALA A 231 -20.86 3.70 4.67
N ALA A 232 -21.83 3.54 5.57
CA ALA A 232 -21.60 3.67 7.01
C ALA A 232 -20.54 2.67 7.52
N ALA A 233 -20.72 1.39 7.22
CA ALA A 233 -19.78 0.34 7.60
C ALA A 233 -18.40 0.51 6.92
N TYR A 234 -18.35 1.07 5.71
CA TYR A 234 -17.12 1.40 5.04
C TYR A 234 -16.39 2.55 5.73
N VAL A 235 -17.10 3.64 6.06
CA VAL A 235 -16.54 4.77 6.79
C VAL A 235 -15.98 4.29 8.12
N GLU A 236 -16.73 3.52 8.90
CA GLU A 236 -16.30 2.96 10.19
C GLU A 236 -14.98 2.16 10.10
N ARG A 237 -14.84 1.31 9.08
CA ARG A 237 -13.61 0.52 8.89
C ARG A 237 -12.42 1.34 8.40
N HIS A 238 -12.66 2.48 7.76
CA HIS A 238 -11.64 3.27 7.07
C HIS A 238 -11.54 4.71 7.60
N GLN A 239 -12.07 5.01 8.79
CA GLN A 239 -12.23 6.39 9.31
C GLN A 239 -10.93 7.20 9.22
N GLN A 240 -9.84 6.62 9.72
CA GLN A 240 -8.54 7.30 9.74
C GLN A 240 -7.99 7.55 8.33
N GLU A 241 -8.12 6.58 7.42
CA GLU A 241 -7.67 6.74 6.03
C GLU A 241 -8.46 7.86 5.34
N LEU A 242 -9.79 7.80 5.41
CA LEU A 242 -10.68 8.76 4.75
C LEU A 242 -10.47 10.17 5.30
N MET A 243 -10.35 10.30 6.62
CA MET A 243 -10.05 11.59 7.26
C MET A 243 -8.68 12.12 6.84
N ASN A 244 -7.64 11.29 6.84
CA ASN A 244 -6.31 11.71 6.42
C ASN A 244 -6.31 12.19 4.98
N ARG A 245 -6.97 11.47 4.06
CA ARG A 245 -7.09 11.87 2.66
C ARG A 245 -7.79 13.21 2.47
N PHE A 246 -8.78 13.51 3.30
CA PHE A 246 -9.47 14.80 3.29
C PHE A 246 -8.58 15.91 3.88
N LEU A 247 -7.93 15.67 5.02
CA LEU A 247 -7.05 16.65 5.65
C LEU A 247 -5.79 16.91 4.81
N ASP A 248 -5.30 15.94 4.05
CA ASP A 248 -4.12 16.08 3.18
C ASP A 248 -4.40 16.94 1.92
N LEU A 249 -5.65 17.36 1.69
CA LEU A 249 -6.00 18.22 0.56
C LEU A 249 -5.35 19.61 0.71
N PRO A 250 -4.68 20.13 -0.35
CA PRO A 250 -4.04 21.44 -0.30
C PRO A 250 -4.99 22.57 0.11
N SER A 251 -6.19 22.62 -0.49
CA SER A 251 -7.19 23.63 -0.15
C SER A 251 -7.66 23.55 1.31
N VAL A 252 -7.74 22.35 1.89
CA VAL A 252 -8.09 22.14 3.31
C VAL A 252 -6.96 22.63 4.20
N GLN A 253 -5.71 22.35 3.85
CA GLN A 253 -4.55 22.83 4.60
C GLN A 253 -4.43 24.36 4.56
N THR A 254 -4.72 24.99 3.42
CA THR A 254 -4.81 26.45 3.29
C THR A 254 -5.89 27.02 4.20
N ASP A 255 -7.11 26.45 4.18
CA ASP A 255 -8.21 26.92 5.02
C ASP A 255 -7.87 26.80 6.51
N LEU A 256 -7.35 25.65 6.94
CA LEU A 256 -6.94 25.41 8.33
C LEU A 256 -5.79 26.33 8.76
N GLY A 257 -4.84 26.60 7.87
CA GLY A 257 -3.71 27.50 8.13
C GLY A 257 -4.11 28.97 8.26
N ALA A 258 -5.18 29.40 7.59
CA ALA A 258 -5.72 30.75 7.68
C ALA A 258 -6.55 30.98 8.96
N MET A 259 -6.98 29.91 9.65
CA MET A 259 -7.79 30.00 10.86
C MET A 259 -6.95 30.36 12.10
N PRO A 260 -7.51 31.13 13.05
CA PRO A 260 -6.93 31.25 14.39
C PRO A 260 -6.96 29.89 15.11
N ALA A 261 -6.09 29.70 16.10
CA ALA A 261 -5.91 28.41 16.78
C ALA A 261 -7.22 27.79 17.29
N ASP A 262 -8.05 28.56 18.00
CA ASP A 262 -9.33 28.07 18.52
C ASP A 262 -10.32 27.71 17.40
N GLY A 263 -10.31 28.49 16.30
CA GLY A 263 -11.14 28.22 15.12
C GLY A 263 -10.74 26.92 14.46
N ARG A 264 -9.44 26.74 14.22
CA ARG A 264 -8.86 25.54 13.65
C ARG A 264 -9.14 24.30 14.50
N ALA A 265 -8.97 24.38 15.82
CA ALA A 265 -9.27 23.28 16.73
C ALA A 265 -10.74 22.85 16.65
N ARG A 266 -11.68 23.81 16.63
CA ARG A 266 -13.11 23.53 16.43
C ARG A 266 -13.38 22.87 15.08
N SER A 267 -12.77 23.36 14.01
CA SER A 267 -12.92 22.80 12.67
C SER A 267 -12.38 21.37 12.57
N LEU A 268 -11.20 21.09 13.13
CA LEU A 268 -10.62 19.73 13.17
C LEU A 268 -11.47 18.76 13.99
N ARG A 269 -11.99 19.19 15.14
CA ARG A 269 -12.93 18.39 15.95
C ARG A 269 -14.23 18.11 15.17
N SER A 270 -14.75 19.11 14.47
CA SER A 270 -15.95 18.96 13.62
C SER A 270 -15.75 17.92 12.52
N VAL A 271 -14.62 18.00 11.79
CA VAL A 271 -14.27 17.01 10.75
C VAL A 271 -14.24 15.60 11.33
N ARG A 272 -13.58 15.41 12.47
CA ARG A 272 -13.48 14.10 13.12
C ARG A 272 -14.83 13.54 13.54
N LYS A 273 -15.67 14.38 14.14
CA LYS A 273 -17.02 14.01 14.58
C LYS A 273 -17.89 13.59 13.39
N GLU A 274 -17.87 14.38 12.31
CA GLU A 274 -18.60 14.12 11.08
C GLU A 274 -18.15 12.82 10.36
N MET A 275 -16.90 12.41 10.57
CA MET A 275 -16.34 11.14 10.09
C MET A 275 -16.60 9.95 11.03
N GLY A 276 -17.37 10.16 12.10
CA GLY A 276 -17.90 9.12 12.97
C GLY A 276 -17.03 8.77 14.19
N LEU A 277 -16.10 9.65 14.59
CA LEU A 277 -15.37 9.44 15.84
C LEU A 277 -16.28 9.70 17.06
N ASP A 278 -16.14 8.85 18.07
CA ASP A 278 -16.79 9.02 19.37
C ASP A 278 -16.14 10.10 20.24
N ASP A 279 -16.81 10.50 21.31
CA ASP A 279 -16.36 11.60 22.18
C ASP A 279 -15.00 11.34 22.86
N GLU A 280 -14.69 10.08 23.17
CA GLU A 280 -13.41 9.70 23.77
C GLU A 280 -12.26 9.86 22.75
N ALA A 281 -12.48 9.39 21.52
CA ALA A 281 -11.57 9.59 20.40
C ALA A 281 -11.39 11.08 20.10
N LEU A 282 -12.46 11.87 20.09
CA LEU A 282 -12.38 13.31 19.90
C LEU A 282 -11.51 13.98 20.97
N GLN A 283 -11.65 13.60 22.24
CA GLN A 283 -10.83 14.14 23.32
C GLN A 283 -9.34 13.81 23.15
N ARG A 284 -9.02 12.56 22.77
CA ARG A 284 -7.63 12.14 22.50
C ARG A 284 -7.02 12.95 21.34
N TRP A 285 -7.80 13.17 20.29
CA TRP A 285 -7.36 13.96 19.13
C TRP A 285 -7.17 15.44 19.45
N ASP A 286 -8.04 16.03 20.28
CA ASP A 286 -7.87 17.43 20.71
C ASP A 286 -6.58 17.61 21.50
N THR A 287 -6.26 16.70 22.42
CA THR A 287 -4.99 16.73 23.17
C THR A 287 -3.79 16.55 22.23
N LEU A 288 -3.89 15.64 21.27
CA LEU A 288 -2.82 15.41 20.29
C LEU A 288 -2.57 16.64 19.41
N ASP A 289 -3.63 17.28 18.92
CA ASP A 289 -3.52 18.47 18.09
C ASP A 289 -2.95 19.65 18.89
N GLN A 290 -3.36 19.83 20.15
CA GLN A 290 -2.77 20.86 21.03
C GLN A 290 -1.29 20.61 21.27
N SER A 291 -0.88 19.36 21.50
CA SER A 291 0.52 18.99 21.67
C SER A 291 1.34 19.25 20.41
N ARG A 292 0.81 18.89 19.24
CA ARG A 292 1.43 19.19 17.94
C ARG A 292 1.53 20.68 17.69
N ASP A 293 0.48 21.44 18.04
CA ASP A 293 0.47 22.87 17.85
C ASP A 293 1.55 23.55 18.69
N ALA A 294 1.65 23.19 19.98
CA ALA A 294 2.71 23.67 20.86
C ALA A 294 4.11 23.27 20.37
N ARG A 295 4.27 22.04 19.86
CA ARG A 295 5.54 21.55 19.32
C ARG A 295 5.98 22.34 18.09
N TRP A 296 5.06 22.61 17.17
CA TRP A 296 5.36 23.42 15.97
C TRP A 296 5.67 24.87 16.32
N ASP A 297 4.95 25.46 17.28
CA ASP A 297 5.21 26.82 17.72
C ASP A 297 6.57 26.95 18.42
N ALA A 298 6.95 25.95 19.22
CA ALA A 298 8.31 25.81 19.78
C ALA A 298 9.35 25.65 18.68
N GLY A 299 9.07 24.80 17.68
CA GLY A 299 9.90 24.59 16.50
C GLY A 299 10.16 25.87 15.69
N ALA A 300 9.13 26.67 15.45
CA ALA A 300 9.25 27.92 14.72
C ALA A 300 10.14 28.94 15.47
N LYS A 301 9.94 29.08 16.79
CA LYS A 301 10.77 29.95 17.64
C LYS A 301 12.21 29.47 17.70
N TYR A 302 12.41 28.16 17.87
CA TYR A 302 13.72 27.51 17.82
C TYR A 302 14.46 27.82 16.52
N MET A 303 13.80 27.66 15.36
CA MET A 303 14.42 27.93 14.06
C MET A 303 14.80 29.40 13.89
N ALA A 304 13.98 30.34 14.37
CA ALA A 304 14.28 31.76 14.34
C ALA A 304 15.51 32.11 15.21
N GLU A 305 15.57 31.60 16.45
CA GLU A 305 16.74 31.80 17.33
C GLU A 305 18.00 31.13 16.78
N ARG A 306 17.87 29.93 16.21
CA ARG A 306 18.97 29.23 15.53
C ARG A 306 19.53 30.07 14.39
N GLU A 307 18.67 30.65 13.56
CA GLU A 307 19.10 31.51 12.45
C GLU A 307 19.80 32.79 12.95
N ALA A 308 19.31 33.38 14.05
CA ALA A 308 19.95 34.54 14.67
C ALA A 308 21.36 34.19 15.20
N LEU A 309 21.50 33.08 15.93
CA LEU A 309 22.80 32.61 16.44
C LEU A 309 23.79 32.33 15.29
N ALA A 310 23.31 31.76 14.19
CA ALA A 310 24.14 31.44 13.03
C ALA A 310 24.65 32.69 12.27
N LYS A 311 24.10 33.88 12.52
CA LYS A 311 24.61 35.16 11.98
C LYS A 311 25.78 35.71 12.79
N GLU A 312 25.89 35.34 14.06
CA GLU A 312 26.87 35.88 15.01
C GLU A 312 28.01 34.90 15.31
N LEU A 313 27.70 33.60 15.29
CA LEU A 313 28.61 32.53 15.71
C LEU A 313 28.84 31.53 14.58
N SER A 314 29.97 30.83 14.64
CA SER A 314 30.31 29.74 13.72
C SER A 314 31.13 28.66 14.41
N GLY A 315 31.24 27.50 13.77
CA GLY A 315 32.02 26.36 14.27
C GLY A 315 31.54 25.87 15.64
N GLU A 316 32.49 25.48 16.50
CA GLU A 316 32.20 24.91 17.82
C GLU A 316 31.43 25.88 18.75
N ALA A 317 31.66 27.19 18.62
CA ALA A 317 30.97 28.20 19.42
C ALA A 317 29.48 28.27 19.10
N LEU A 318 29.11 28.13 17.82
CA LEU A 318 27.72 28.03 17.41
C LEU A 318 27.11 26.72 17.92
N GLU A 319 27.80 25.59 17.74
CA GLU A 319 27.25 24.29 18.12
C GLU A 319 27.00 24.19 19.64
N ALA A 320 27.90 24.71 20.47
CA ALA A 320 27.70 24.80 21.92
C ALA A 320 26.39 25.55 22.26
N LYS A 321 26.11 26.66 21.57
CA LYS A 321 24.87 27.42 21.75
C LYS A 321 23.64 26.70 21.19
N LEU A 322 23.78 25.95 20.10
CA LEU A 322 22.68 25.16 19.56
C LEU A 322 22.31 23.99 20.48
N VAL A 323 23.27 23.37 21.17
CA VAL A 323 22.99 22.35 22.20
C VAL A 323 22.15 22.94 23.34
N GLU A 324 22.55 24.09 23.89
CA GLU A 324 21.78 24.81 24.91
C GLU A 324 20.37 25.17 24.41
N LEU A 325 20.28 25.64 23.16
CA LEU A 325 19.02 26.05 22.55
C LEU A 325 18.05 24.87 22.35
N ARG A 326 18.55 23.72 21.86
CA ARG A 326 17.74 22.49 21.69
C ARG A 326 17.23 21.99 23.04
N ALA A 327 18.08 21.99 24.06
CA ALA A 327 17.69 21.59 25.43
C ALA A 327 16.57 22.47 25.98
N ARG A 328 16.64 23.79 25.74
CA ARG A 328 15.62 24.75 26.17
C ARG A 328 14.25 24.50 25.54
N TYR A 329 14.21 24.22 24.24
CA TYR A 329 12.95 24.09 23.48
C TYR A 329 12.36 22.68 23.50
N PHE A 330 13.19 21.64 23.55
CA PHE A 330 12.75 20.26 23.32
C PHE A 330 13.11 19.29 24.44
N GLY A 331 13.83 19.73 25.48
CA GLY A 331 14.16 18.94 26.65
C GLY A 331 14.75 17.58 26.28
N GLY A 332 14.03 16.49 26.57
CA GLY A 332 14.46 15.12 26.32
C GLY A 332 14.68 14.76 24.85
N GLU A 333 14.17 15.54 23.89
CA GLU A 333 14.41 15.31 22.45
C GLU A 333 15.60 16.09 21.90
N ALA A 334 16.27 16.90 22.71
CA ALA A 334 17.34 17.79 22.25
C ALA A 334 18.49 17.05 21.57
N GLU A 335 18.89 15.90 22.11
CA GLU A 335 19.96 15.07 21.54
C GLU A 335 19.54 14.49 20.18
N THR A 336 18.34 13.90 20.10
CA THR A 336 17.80 13.35 18.84
C THR A 336 17.71 14.42 17.76
N ILE A 337 17.20 15.60 18.09
CA ILE A 337 17.14 16.74 17.16
C ILE A 337 18.55 17.16 16.76
N GLY A 338 19.52 17.21 17.68
CA GLY A 338 20.90 17.51 17.35
C GLY A 338 21.53 16.53 16.35
N GLN A 339 21.32 15.23 16.55
CA GLN A 339 21.81 14.18 15.64
C GLN A 339 21.20 14.28 14.25
N GLU A 340 19.90 14.56 14.17
CA GLU A 340 19.21 14.78 12.91
C GLU A 340 19.75 16.00 12.14
N GLU A 341 19.96 17.11 12.84
CA GLU A 341 20.48 18.32 12.23
C GLU A 341 21.92 18.15 11.75
N ALA A 342 22.75 17.40 12.49
CA ALA A 342 24.09 17.00 12.06
C ALA A 342 24.05 16.14 10.79
N GLY A 343 22.98 15.35 10.60
CA GLY A 343 22.68 14.61 9.38
C GLY A 343 22.04 15.45 8.26
N GLY A 344 21.87 16.76 8.44
CA GLY A 344 21.25 17.68 7.47
C GLY A 344 19.72 17.68 7.51
N PHE A 345 19.09 17.05 8.50
CA PHE A 345 17.65 17.02 8.65
C PHE A 345 17.16 18.03 9.68
N LEU A 346 16.51 19.11 9.21
CA LEU A 346 15.88 20.12 10.05
C LEU A 346 14.37 19.87 10.09
N ARG A 347 13.84 19.24 11.15
CA ARG A 347 12.40 18.87 11.27
C ARG A 347 11.45 20.02 10.92
N PHE A 348 11.74 21.21 11.44
CA PHE A 348 10.83 22.36 11.42
C PHE A 348 11.00 23.29 10.20
N THR A 349 11.82 22.90 9.20
CA THR A 349 11.81 23.56 7.87
C THR A 349 10.77 22.95 6.94
N ARG A 350 10.17 21.83 7.33
CA ARG A 350 9.13 21.16 6.54
C ARG A 350 7.80 21.92 6.65
N PRO A 351 6.92 21.80 5.64
CA PRO A 351 5.57 22.33 5.74
C PRO A 351 4.80 21.65 6.89
N ARG A 352 4.17 22.48 7.73
CA ARG A 352 3.20 22.04 8.73
C ARG A 352 1.94 21.53 8.02
N GLN A 353 1.40 20.43 8.53
CA GLN A 353 0.15 19.84 8.08
C GLN A 353 -0.81 19.75 9.27
N TRP A 354 -1.78 20.65 9.30
CA TRP A 354 -2.77 20.78 10.34
C TRP A 354 -3.62 19.51 10.46
N GLY A 355 -3.77 19.01 11.70
CA GLY A 355 -4.46 17.75 11.99
C GLY A 355 -3.65 16.49 11.64
N ARG A 356 -2.40 16.62 11.16
CA ARG A 356 -1.54 15.52 10.72
C ARG A 356 -0.23 15.43 11.48
N ASN A 357 0.56 16.52 11.51
CA ASN A 357 1.91 16.52 12.08
C ASN A 357 2.13 17.57 13.17
#